data_AF-A0A920FGA3-F1
#
_entry.id   AF-A0A920FGA3-F1
#
_cell.length_a   1.000
_cell.length_b   1.000
_cell.length_c   1.000
_cell.angle_alpha   90.00
_cell.angle_beta   90.00
_cell.angle_gamma   90.00
#
_symmetry.space_group_name_H-M   'P 1'
#
loop_
_entity.id
_entity.type
_entity.pdbx_description
1 polymer ?
#
loop_
_entity_poly.entity_id
_entity_poly.type
_entity_poly.pdbx_seq_one_letter_code
_entity_poly.pdbx_strand_id
1 'polypeptide(L)'
;MQNIISGTGSYIPKITMRNEDFLSKEFFNESQKKLPNSNEVIIKKFKAITGIEERRYLTDDLKNSDIATIAAQRAITASNVNPEELDYIILAQNFGDVAHNSTQCDMLPSVASRVKYNLKIKNPNCVAYDTIFGCPGWVEGVIQANAYIKAGMAKKCLVIGF
;
A
#
# COMPACT_ATOMS: atom_id res chain seq x y z
N MET A 1 -24.27 16.25 6.15
CA MET A 1 -22.82 16.53 6.31
C MET A 1 -22.08 16.03 5.09
N GLN A 2 -21.22 16.85 4.51
CA GLN A 2 -20.37 16.47 3.39
C GLN A 2 -19.00 16.06 3.94
N ASN A 3 -18.55 14.86 3.58
CA ASN A 3 -17.23 14.38 3.97
C ASN A 3 -16.17 15.02 3.07
N ILE A 4 -15.02 15.37 3.65
CA ILE A 4 -13.92 16.02 2.95
C ILE A 4 -12.64 15.20 3.10
N ILE A 5 -11.80 15.22 2.07
CA ILE A 5 -10.42 14.74 2.17
C ILE A 5 -9.58 15.92 2.63
N SER A 6 -9.16 15.93 3.89
CA SER A 6 -8.42 17.05 4.49
C SER A 6 -6.92 17.04 4.15
N GLY A 7 -6.38 15.91 3.70
CA GLY A 7 -4.99 15.79 3.26
C GLY A 7 -4.67 14.42 2.68
N THR A 8 -3.60 14.35 1.89
CA THR A 8 -3.15 13.13 1.23
C THR A 8 -1.63 13.00 1.37
N GLY A 9 -1.13 11.77 1.36
CA GLY A 9 0.29 11.48 1.41
C GLY A 9 0.58 10.19 0.64
N SER A 10 1.77 10.11 0.07
CA SER A 10 2.24 8.91 -0.62
C SER A 10 3.72 8.68 -0.32
N TYR A 11 4.14 7.43 -0.49
CA TYR A 11 5.55 7.05 -0.51
C TYR A 11 5.80 6.23 -1.77
N ILE A 12 6.82 6.64 -2.55
CA ILE A 12 7.25 5.94 -3.75
C ILE A 12 8.59 5.29 -3.42
N PRO A 13 8.73 3.95 -3.57
CA PRO A 13 10.00 3.27 -3.33
C PRO A 13 11.15 3.81 -4.18
N LYS A 14 12.37 3.74 -3.63
CA LYS A 14 13.56 4.36 -4.22
C LYS A 14 14.22 3.52 -5.30
N ILE A 15 14.15 2.19 -5.21
CA ILE A 15 14.77 1.31 -6.22
C ILE A 15 13.94 1.42 -7.49
N THR A 16 14.58 1.90 -8.56
CA THR A 16 13.96 1.98 -9.88
C THR A 16 14.35 0.74 -10.66
N MET A 17 13.36 -0.08 -11.02
CA MET A 17 13.49 -1.23 -11.90
C MET A 17 12.97 -0.88 -13.27
N ARG A 18 13.90 -0.58 -14.17
CA ARG A 18 13.61 -0.35 -15.58
C ARG A 18 13.37 -1.68 -16.28
N ASN A 19 12.78 -1.60 -17.45
CA ASN A 19 12.54 -2.74 -18.30
C ASN A 19 13.83 -3.50 -18.67
N GLU A 20 14.95 -2.79 -18.81
CA GLU A 20 16.26 -3.38 -19.13
C GLU A 20 16.79 -4.29 -18.00
N ASP A 21 16.39 -4.04 -16.75
CA ASP A 21 16.80 -4.87 -15.60
C ASP A 21 16.23 -6.30 -15.67
N PHE A 22 15.27 -6.53 -16.57
CA PHE A 22 14.66 -7.83 -16.83
C PHE A 22 15.34 -8.61 -17.97
N LEU A 23 16.34 -8.04 -18.66
CA LEU A 23 17.04 -8.70 -19.76
C LEU A 23 17.76 -9.98 -19.33
N SER A 24 18.19 -10.06 -18.07
CA SER A 24 18.84 -11.25 -17.50
C SER A 24 17.88 -12.22 -16.80
N LYS A 25 16.57 -11.92 -16.78
CA LYS A 25 15.57 -12.74 -16.07
C LYS A 25 14.99 -13.81 -16.98
N GLU A 26 14.48 -14.87 -16.38
CA GLU A 26 13.78 -15.92 -17.12
C GLU A 26 12.27 -15.72 -17.02
N PHE A 27 11.58 -15.74 -18.16
CA PHE A 27 10.13 -15.66 -18.23
C PHE A 27 9.57 -17.03 -18.59
N PHE A 28 8.54 -17.45 -17.87
CA PHE A 28 7.89 -18.74 -18.04
C PHE A 28 6.41 -18.55 -18.38
N ASN A 29 5.83 -19.51 -19.08
CA ASN A 29 4.39 -19.60 -19.28
C ASN A 29 3.71 -20.34 -18.11
N GLU A 30 2.39 -20.48 -18.19
CA GLU A 30 1.57 -21.17 -17.18
C GLU A 30 1.97 -22.64 -16.97
N SER A 31 2.53 -23.30 -17.98
CA SER A 31 3.06 -24.66 -17.91
C SER A 31 4.51 -24.72 -17.40
N GLN A 32 5.03 -23.64 -16.81
CA GLN A 32 6.42 -23.51 -16.32
C GLN A 32 7.50 -23.71 -17.40
N LYS A 33 7.14 -23.54 -18.67
CA LYS A 33 8.09 -23.60 -19.78
C LYS A 33 8.62 -22.21 -20.09
N LYS A 34 9.94 -22.08 -20.27
CA LYS A 34 10.59 -20.84 -20.68
C LYS A 34 9.97 -20.31 -21.97
N LEU A 35 9.69 -19.02 -22.02
CA LEU A 35 9.17 -18.37 -23.22
C LEU A 35 10.20 -18.48 -24.36
N PRO A 36 9.78 -18.79 -25.60
CA PRO A 36 10.71 -19.06 -26.70
C PRO A 36 11.32 -17.81 -27.32
N ASN A 37 10.72 -16.63 -27.10
CA ASN A 37 11.21 -15.37 -27.64
C ASN A 37 12.37 -14.84 -26.80
N SER A 38 13.23 -14.01 -27.38
CA SER A 38 14.27 -13.32 -26.62
C SER A 38 13.67 -12.33 -25.61
N ASN A 39 14.40 -12.03 -24.54
CA ASN A 39 13.93 -11.11 -23.50
C ASN A 39 13.69 -9.70 -24.05
N GLU A 40 14.49 -9.24 -25.02
CA GLU A 40 14.28 -7.95 -25.70
C GLU A 40 12.90 -7.88 -26.35
N VAL A 41 12.48 -8.96 -27.01
CA VAL A 41 11.17 -9.04 -27.67
C VAL A 41 10.06 -9.12 -26.63
N ILE A 42 10.23 -9.93 -25.57
CA ILE A 42 9.26 -10.09 -24.48
C ILE A 42 9.02 -8.74 -23.79
N ILE A 43 10.10 -8.06 -23.39
CA ILE A 43 10.04 -6.78 -22.69
C ILE A 43 9.39 -5.70 -23.56
N LYS A 44 9.75 -5.61 -24.84
CA LYS A 44 9.10 -4.66 -25.78
C LYS A 44 7.60 -4.93 -25.90
N LYS A 45 7.19 -6.20 -25.97
CA LYS A 45 5.76 -6.58 -26.00
C LYS A 45 5.04 -6.19 -24.72
N PHE A 46 5.63 -6.44 -23.54
CA PHE A 46 5.03 -6.03 -22.28
C PHE A 46 4.90 -4.52 -22.14
N LYS A 47 5.91 -3.75 -22.55
CA LYS A 47 5.80 -2.28 -22.59
C LYS A 47 4.72 -1.82 -23.57
N ALA A 48 4.62 -2.44 -24.75
CA ALA A 48 3.59 -2.09 -25.74
C ALA A 48 2.16 -2.36 -25.25
N ILE A 49 1.95 -3.40 -24.42
CA ILE A 49 0.64 -3.76 -23.87
C ILE A 49 0.30 -2.94 -22.62
N THR A 50 1.26 -2.79 -21.70
CA THR A 50 1.01 -2.20 -20.37
C THR A 50 1.31 -0.70 -20.30
N GLY A 51 2.14 -0.18 -21.21
CA GLY A 51 2.69 1.17 -21.14
C GLY A 51 3.76 1.35 -20.04
N ILE A 52 4.10 0.32 -19.27
CA ILE A 52 5.00 0.43 -18.12
C ILE A 52 6.46 0.46 -18.58
N GLU A 53 7.17 1.55 -18.26
CA GLU A 53 8.59 1.73 -18.57
C GLU A 53 9.52 1.32 -17.41
N GLU A 54 9.06 1.58 -16.19
CA GLU A 54 9.78 1.26 -14.95
C GLU A 54 8.80 0.94 -13.82
N ARG A 55 9.31 0.25 -12.81
CA ARG A 55 8.62 -0.10 -11.57
C ARG A 55 9.46 0.33 -10.37
N ARG A 56 8.82 0.48 -9.21
CA ARG A 56 9.49 0.89 -7.97
C ARG A 56 9.48 -0.25 -6.96
N TYR A 57 10.65 -0.56 -6.41
CA TYR A 57 10.87 -1.68 -5.49
C TYR A 57 11.36 -1.14 -4.13
N LEU A 58 10.97 -1.82 -3.06
CA LEU A 58 11.46 -1.51 -1.71
C LEU A 58 12.92 -1.91 -1.55
N THR A 59 13.61 -1.17 -0.70
CA THR A 59 14.91 -1.58 -0.19
C THR A 59 14.73 -2.67 0.85
N ASP A 60 15.77 -3.48 1.06
CA ASP A 60 15.69 -4.71 1.87
C ASP A 60 15.37 -4.47 3.35
N ASP A 61 15.57 -3.24 3.82
CA ASP A 61 15.30 -2.77 5.18
C ASP A 61 13.84 -2.33 5.40
N LEU A 62 13.06 -2.13 4.33
CA LEU A 62 11.68 -1.65 4.41
C LEU A 62 10.65 -2.74 4.14
N LYS A 63 9.59 -2.73 4.94
CA LYS A 63 8.39 -3.54 4.74
C LYS A 63 7.19 -2.67 4.35
N ASN A 64 6.07 -3.32 4.08
CA ASN A 64 4.84 -2.65 3.68
C ASN A 64 4.30 -1.72 4.78
N SER A 65 4.40 -2.11 6.05
CA SER A 65 4.01 -1.30 7.20
C SER A 65 4.88 -0.04 7.34
N ASP A 66 6.16 -0.10 6.99
CA ASP A 66 7.07 1.04 7.03
C ASP A 66 6.67 2.10 6.00
N ILE A 67 6.43 1.69 4.75
CA ILE A 67 6.01 2.63 3.70
C ILE A 67 4.61 3.17 3.94
N ALA A 68 3.70 2.35 4.49
CA ALA A 68 2.37 2.77 4.90
C ALA A 68 2.46 3.83 6.01
N THR A 69 3.37 3.65 6.97
CA THR A 69 3.65 4.63 8.04
C THR A 69 4.15 5.94 7.45
N ILE A 70 5.09 5.91 6.49
CA ILE A 70 5.63 7.12 5.87
C ILE A 70 4.54 7.87 5.09
N ALA A 71 3.72 7.15 4.31
CA ALA A 71 2.60 7.75 3.58
C ALA A 71 1.56 8.34 4.54
N ALA A 72 1.21 7.63 5.61
CA ALA A 72 0.31 8.09 6.66
C ALA A 72 0.82 9.37 7.35
N GLN A 73 2.09 9.39 7.74
CA GLN A 73 2.70 10.55 8.36
C GLN A 73 2.62 11.79 7.46
N ARG A 74 2.85 11.63 6.15
CA ARG A 74 2.72 12.71 5.16
C ARG A 74 1.27 13.19 5.03
N ALA A 75 0.29 12.28 5.02
CA ALA A 75 -1.13 12.64 4.96
C ALA A 75 -1.59 13.40 6.22
N ILE A 76 -1.14 12.96 7.40
CA ILE A 76 -1.38 13.63 8.69
C ILE A 76 -0.77 15.03 8.69
N THR A 77 0.49 15.16 8.29
CA THR A 77 1.16 16.46 8.20
C THR A 77 0.46 17.40 7.20
N ALA A 78 0.06 16.89 6.03
CA ALA A 78 -0.63 17.68 5.01
C ALA A 78 -2.03 18.16 5.47
N SER A 79 -2.74 17.34 6.27
CA SER A 79 -4.06 17.71 6.81
C SER A 79 -3.99 18.55 8.08
N ASN A 80 -2.80 18.73 8.67
CA ASN A 80 -2.57 19.39 9.95
C ASN A 80 -3.49 18.86 11.07
N VAL A 81 -3.77 17.55 11.04
CA VAL A 81 -4.63 16.89 12.02
C VAL A 81 -3.80 16.42 13.21
N ASN A 82 -4.36 16.51 14.42
CA ASN A 82 -3.79 15.81 15.57
C ASN A 82 -3.99 14.29 15.40
N PRO A 83 -2.92 13.46 15.36
CA PRO A 83 -3.05 12.01 15.20
C PRO A 83 -3.91 11.34 16.28
N GLU A 84 -3.94 11.92 17.49
CA GLU A 84 -4.73 11.39 18.60
C GLU A 84 -6.25 11.57 18.42
N GLU A 85 -6.67 12.40 17.45
CA GLU A 85 -8.08 12.60 17.11
C GLU A 85 -8.58 11.67 16.00
N LEU A 86 -7.73 10.75 15.51
CA LEU A 86 -8.16 9.72 14.58
C LEU A 86 -9.03 8.69 15.30
N ASP A 87 -10.19 8.40 14.73
CA ASP A 87 -11.10 7.36 15.22
C ASP A 87 -10.82 6.02 14.55
N TYR A 88 -10.41 6.04 13.27
CA TYR A 88 -10.11 4.84 12.50
C TYR A 88 -8.85 4.98 11.66
N ILE A 89 -8.08 3.89 11.57
CA ILE A 89 -7.05 3.65 10.56
C ILE A 89 -7.51 2.44 9.75
N ILE A 90 -7.95 2.71 8.53
CA ILE A 90 -8.47 1.70 7.59
C ILE A 90 -7.38 1.46 6.55
N LEU A 91 -6.78 0.28 6.57
CA LEU A 91 -5.66 -0.04 5.68
C LEU A 91 -6.07 -1.14 4.70
N ALA A 92 -6.17 -0.78 3.42
CA ALA A 92 -6.42 -1.73 2.36
C ALA A 92 -5.10 -2.35 1.86
N GLN A 93 -4.96 -3.67 1.96
CA GLN A 93 -3.76 -4.41 1.56
C GLN A 93 -4.08 -5.85 1.17
N ASN A 94 -3.16 -6.54 0.47
CA ASN A 94 -3.34 -7.95 0.12
C ASN A 94 -2.34 -8.94 0.75
N PHE A 95 -1.17 -8.46 1.17
CA PHE A 95 -0.02 -9.31 1.51
C PHE A 95 0.62 -9.02 2.88
N GLY A 96 0.00 -8.20 3.73
CA GLY A 96 0.55 -7.87 5.04
C GLY A 96 1.93 -7.24 4.95
N ASP A 97 2.83 -7.57 5.87
CA ASP A 97 4.27 -7.31 5.72
C ASP A 97 4.98 -8.44 4.99
N VAL A 98 5.92 -8.09 4.11
CA VAL A 98 6.82 -9.05 3.46
C VAL A 98 8.24 -8.60 3.70
N ALA A 99 9.01 -9.42 4.42
CA ALA A 99 10.43 -9.16 4.65
C ALA A 99 11.26 -9.56 3.41
N HIS A 100 12.40 -8.91 3.23
CA HIS A 100 13.37 -9.33 2.20
C HIS A 100 13.75 -10.81 2.37
N ASN A 101 13.87 -11.53 1.24
CA ASN A 101 14.08 -12.98 1.17
C ASN A 101 13.03 -13.87 1.87
N SER A 102 11.89 -13.31 2.27
CA SER A 102 10.75 -14.11 2.74
C SER A 102 9.83 -14.43 1.57
N THR A 103 9.40 -15.69 1.49
CA THR A 103 8.27 -16.11 0.64
C THR A 103 6.94 -16.12 1.40
N GLN A 104 6.96 -15.81 2.69
CA GLN A 104 5.78 -15.77 3.56
C GLN A 104 5.38 -14.32 3.86
N CYS A 105 4.07 -14.10 3.86
CA CYS A 105 3.43 -12.86 4.27
C CYS A 105 3.17 -12.88 5.78
N ASP A 106 3.48 -11.79 6.46
CA ASP A 106 3.25 -11.56 7.87
C ASP A 106 2.01 -10.68 8.06
N MET A 107 0.87 -11.32 8.36
CA MET A 107 -0.45 -10.68 8.44
C MET A 107 -0.86 -10.27 9.86
N LEU A 108 -0.19 -10.79 10.90
CA LEU A 108 -0.60 -10.64 12.29
C LEU A 108 0.56 -10.13 13.16
N PRO A 109 0.41 -8.99 13.87
CA PRO A 109 -0.75 -8.11 13.91
C PRO A 109 -0.99 -7.40 12.57
N SER A 110 -2.21 -6.90 12.37
CA SER A 110 -2.61 -6.16 11.16
C SER A 110 -1.65 -5.03 10.84
N VAL A 111 -1.45 -4.73 9.56
CA VAL A 111 -0.57 -3.66 9.10
C VAL A 111 -1.05 -2.32 9.66
N ALA A 112 -2.37 -2.08 9.73
CA ALA A 112 -2.94 -0.89 10.36
C ALA A 112 -2.52 -0.75 11.83
N SER A 113 -2.47 -1.85 12.58
CA SER A 113 -2.02 -1.82 13.99
C SER A 113 -0.54 -1.46 14.10
N ARG A 114 0.29 -1.98 13.18
CA ARG A 114 1.72 -1.62 13.09
C ARG A 114 1.88 -0.14 12.75
N VAL A 115 1.12 0.37 11.79
CA VAL A 115 1.12 1.80 11.43
C VAL A 115 0.71 2.66 12.62
N LYS A 116 -0.37 2.30 13.35
CA LYS A 116 -0.77 3.01 14.58
C LYS A 116 0.36 3.07 15.60
N TYR A 117 1.02 1.93 15.84
CA TYR A 117 2.16 1.83 16.76
C TYR A 117 3.36 2.68 16.30
N ASN A 118 3.67 2.68 15.00
CA ASN A 118 4.78 3.42 14.43
C ASN A 118 4.54 4.94 14.48
N LEU A 119 3.30 5.38 14.22
CA LEU A 119 2.85 6.77 14.35
C LEU A 119 2.75 7.24 15.82
N LYS A 120 2.97 6.34 16.79
CA LYS A 120 2.91 6.62 18.24
C LYS A 120 1.56 7.12 18.72
N ILE A 121 0.47 6.75 18.04
CA ILE A 121 -0.90 7.09 18.44
C ILE A 121 -1.27 6.28 19.67
N LYS A 122 -1.51 6.98 20.79
CA LYS A 122 -1.81 6.36 22.09
C LYS A 122 -3.30 6.13 22.31
N ASN A 123 -4.16 6.88 21.61
CA ASN A 123 -5.61 6.81 21.76
C ASN A 123 -6.11 5.35 21.61
N PRO A 124 -6.65 4.73 22.67
CA PRO A 124 -7.15 3.36 22.60
C PRO A 124 -8.42 3.23 21.75
N ASN A 125 -9.17 4.33 21.57
CA ASN A 125 -10.39 4.38 20.76
C ASN A 125 -10.11 4.50 19.26
N CYS A 126 -8.88 4.80 18.86
CA CYS A 126 -8.47 4.76 17.45
C CYS A 126 -8.39 3.31 16.98
N VAL A 127 -9.43 2.81 16.30
CA VAL A 127 -9.50 1.43 15.82
C VAL A 127 -8.65 1.28 14.56
N ALA A 128 -7.74 0.31 14.54
CA ALA A 128 -6.86 0.05 13.40
C ALA A 128 -7.14 -1.35 12.84
N TYR A 129 -7.50 -1.45 11.56
CA TYR A 129 -7.77 -2.74 10.93
C TYR A 129 -7.41 -2.76 9.44
N ASP A 130 -7.17 -3.97 8.94
CA ASP A 130 -6.86 -4.21 7.54
C ASP A 130 -8.12 -4.64 6.77
N THR A 131 -8.22 -4.24 5.51
CA THR A 131 -9.22 -4.72 4.56
C THR A 131 -8.52 -5.38 3.37
N ILE A 132 -8.74 -6.68 3.19
CA ILE A 132 -8.20 -7.42 2.05
C ILE A 132 -9.13 -7.27 0.85
N PHE A 133 -8.75 -6.42 -0.12
CA PHE A 133 -9.69 -5.97 -1.16
C PHE A 133 -9.06 -5.66 -2.53
N GLY A 134 -7.87 -6.16 -2.84
CA GLY A 134 -7.28 -6.03 -4.17
C GLY A 134 -7.08 -4.58 -4.64
N CYS A 135 -7.05 -4.40 -5.96
CA CYS A 135 -6.84 -3.10 -6.62
C CYS A 135 -7.81 -1.98 -6.21
N PRO A 136 -9.13 -2.23 -5.99
CA PRO A 136 -10.04 -1.16 -5.57
C PRO A 136 -10.00 -0.87 -4.05
N GLY A 137 -9.09 -1.50 -3.30
CA GLY A 137 -9.14 -1.49 -1.84
C GLY A 137 -9.09 -0.12 -1.17
N TRP A 138 -8.32 0.84 -1.69
CA TRP A 138 -8.30 2.19 -1.12
C TRP A 138 -9.64 2.91 -1.29
N VAL A 139 -10.36 2.66 -2.40
CA VAL A 139 -11.69 3.22 -2.66
C VAL A 139 -12.69 2.63 -1.67
N GLU A 140 -12.62 1.32 -1.43
CA GLU A 140 -13.44 0.66 -0.42
C GLU A 140 -13.16 1.22 0.98
N GLY A 141 -11.88 1.46 1.32
CA GLY A 141 -11.51 2.12 2.57
C GLY A 141 -12.13 3.53 2.72
N VAL A 142 -12.20 4.31 1.64
CA VAL A 142 -12.88 5.61 1.63
C VAL A 142 -14.39 5.47 1.79
N ILE A 143 -15.01 4.46 1.16
CA ILE A 143 -16.44 4.17 1.30
C ILE A 143 -16.76 3.82 2.76
N GLN A 144 -15.96 2.96 3.39
CA GLN A 144 -16.10 2.58 4.80
C GLN A 144 -15.91 3.78 5.73
N ALA A 145 -14.88 4.61 5.53
CA ALA A 145 -14.69 5.84 6.29
C ALA A 145 -15.91 6.77 6.19
N ASN A 146 -16.43 6.96 4.98
CA ASN A 146 -17.62 7.76 4.74
C ASN A 146 -18.87 7.19 5.44
N ALA A 147 -19.03 5.85 5.46
CA ALA A 147 -20.11 5.19 6.17
C ALA A 147 -20.01 5.41 7.69
N TYR A 148 -18.83 5.23 8.28
CA TYR A 148 -18.60 5.45 9.72
C TYR A 148 -18.85 6.90 10.13
N ILE A 149 -18.43 7.87 9.32
CA ILE A 149 -18.68 9.29 9.60
C ILE A 149 -20.18 9.59 9.52
N LYS A 150 -20.89 9.07 8.51
CA LYS A 150 -22.34 9.27 8.37
C LYS A 150 -23.13 8.61 9.51
N ALA A 151 -22.66 7.48 10.02
CA ALA A 151 -23.26 6.79 11.16
C ALA A 151 -22.96 7.48 12.51
N GLY A 152 -22.12 8.51 12.54
CA GLY A 152 -21.67 9.16 13.78
C GLY A 152 -20.67 8.34 14.60
N MET A 153 -20.13 7.26 14.02
CA MET A 153 -19.13 6.39 14.65
C MET A 153 -17.72 6.95 14.56
N ALA A 154 -17.47 7.86 13.62
CA ALA A 154 -16.19 8.50 13.40
C ALA A 154 -16.38 9.99 13.06
N LYS A 155 -15.36 10.79 13.38
CA LYS A 155 -15.18 12.16 12.89
C LYS A 155 -13.99 12.23 11.95
N LYS A 156 -12.92 11.48 12.22
CA LYS A 156 -11.68 11.50 11.44
C LYS A 156 -11.17 10.09 11.20
N CYS A 157 -10.98 9.76 9.94
CA CYS A 157 -10.43 8.47 9.51
C CYS A 157 -9.16 8.70 8.71
N LEU A 158 -8.17 7.85 8.91
CA LEU A 158 -7.01 7.71 8.05
C LEU A 158 -7.22 6.48 7.17
N VAL A 159 -7.22 6.67 5.85
CA VAL A 159 -7.32 5.58 4.88
C VAL A 159 -5.97 5.41 4.19
N ILE A 160 -5.47 4.18 4.14
CA ILE A 160 -4.19 3.82 3.52
C ILE A 160 -4.44 2.68 2.55
N GLY A 161 -3.78 2.68 1.39
CA GLY A 161 -3.87 1.58 0.43
C GLY A 161 -2.55 1.31 -0.28
N PHE A 162 -2.25 0.02 -0.51
CA PHE A 162 -1.15 -0.45 -1.35
C PHE A 162 -1.41 -1.86 -1.90
#